data_AF-A0AAW6NGL3-F1
#
_entry.id   AF-A0AAW6NGL3-F1
#
_cell.length_a   1.000
_cell.length_b   1.000
_cell.length_c   1.000
_cell.angle_alpha   90.00
_cell.angle_beta   90.00
_cell.angle_gamma   90.00
#
_symmetry.space_group_name_H-M   'P 1'
#
loop_
_entity.id
_entity.type
_entity.pdbx_description
1 polymer ?
#
loop_
_entity_poly.entity_id
_entity_poly.type
_entity_poly.pdbx_seq_one_letter_code
_entity_poly.pdbx_strand_id
1 'polypeptide(L)'
;MLPDNEHLGAAESILRSARTFEISYKVMAKIALGLGLSTTVLAASTAYLAVNRPEPRYFATTTDGQLLPLVPLDKPHQSAAEVSNFAVKAVTSSLTYDFANYRADFNNAMQYFTKPIGWNQFVDAVQKSQMLELVQTRRLNTTAVANNAVIVREGINDRGVYEWIVQIPLRVTYQSASEVTGQNFMITVNIERLQTYESPYAMAISRFIAAPGGA
;
A
#
# COMPACT_ATOMS: atom_id res chain seq x y z
N MET A 1 11.02 -100.32 3.09
CA MET A 1 10.91 -99.23 2.10
C MET A 1 10.03 -98.15 2.71
N LEU A 2 10.62 -96.95 2.89
CA LEU A 2 10.04 -95.61 3.15
C LEU A 2 9.25 -95.33 4.45
N PRO A 3 9.86 -94.56 5.39
CA PRO A 3 9.14 -93.48 6.07
C PRO A 3 9.94 -92.15 6.25
N ASP A 4 11.04 -91.94 5.53
CA ASP A 4 11.97 -90.81 5.79
C ASP A 4 11.59 -89.49 5.10
N ASN A 5 10.60 -89.52 4.20
CA ASN A 5 10.29 -88.45 3.26
C ASN A 5 9.19 -87.48 3.73
N GLU A 6 8.35 -87.85 4.70
CA GLU A 6 7.35 -86.94 5.29
C GLU A 6 7.98 -85.93 6.27
N HIS A 7 8.94 -86.38 7.09
CA HIS A 7 9.64 -85.49 8.03
C HIS A 7 10.50 -84.44 7.32
N LEU A 8 11.12 -84.82 6.19
CA LEU A 8 11.86 -83.89 5.34
C LEU A 8 10.94 -82.88 4.66
N GLY A 9 9.78 -83.29 4.14
CA GLY A 9 8.79 -82.38 3.56
C GLY A 9 8.19 -81.39 4.57
N ALA A 10 7.93 -81.85 5.81
CA ALA A 10 7.47 -81.00 6.90
C ALA A 10 8.54 -79.96 7.29
N ALA A 11 9.81 -80.38 7.45
CA ALA A 11 10.93 -79.49 7.73
C ALA A 11 11.17 -78.47 6.60
N GLU A 12 11.09 -78.89 5.34
CA GLU A 12 11.18 -78.00 4.18
C GLU A 12 10.03 -77.00 4.12
N SER A 13 8.81 -77.40 4.51
CA SER A 13 7.66 -76.48 4.55
C SER A 13 7.80 -75.40 5.63
N ILE A 14 8.36 -75.75 6.79
CA ILE A 14 8.62 -74.83 7.92
C ILE A 14 9.78 -73.88 7.56
N LEU A 15 10.83 -74.38 6.92
CA LEU A 15 11.95 -73.56 6.46
C LEU A 15 11.54 -72.63 5.31
N ARG A 16 10.66 -73.08 4.41
CA ARG A 16 10.12 -72.26 3.33
C ARG A 16 9.24 -71.15 3.89
N SER A 17 8.38 -71.43 4.87
CA SER A 17 7.52 -70.41 5.50
C SER A 17 8.34 -69.38 6.30
N ALA A 18 9.37 -69.82 7.03
CA ALA A 18 10.30 -68.94 7.73
C ALA A 18 11.06 -68.01 6.76
N ARG A 19 11.61 -68.54 5.67
CA ARG A 19 12.30 -67.74 4.64
C ARG A 19 11.35 -66.76 3.94
N THR A 20 10.10 -67.15 3.67
CA THR A 20 9.11 -66.24 3.08
C THR A 20 8.76 -65.08 4.01
N PHE A 21 8.72 -65.32 5.33
CA PHE A 21 8.46 -64.26 6.30
C PHE A 21 9.61 -63.25 6.35
N GLU A 22 10.86 -63.71 6.38
CA GLU A 22 12.03 -62.83 6.37
C GLU A 22 12.15 -61.99 5.09
N ILE A 23 11.92 -62.59 3.93
CA ILE A 23 11.96 -61.89 2.64
C ILE A 23 10.81 -60.87 2.57
N SER A 24 9.60 -61.28 2.95
CA SER A 24 8.43 -60.39 2.96
C SER A 24 8.63 -59.20 3.91
N TYR A 25 9.16 -59.43 5.11
CA TYR A 25 9.47 -58.36 6.06
C TYR A 25 10.49 -57.37 5.49
N LYS A 26 11.57 -57.84 4.84
CA LYS A 26 12.57 -56.96 4.22
C LYS A 26 12.00 -56.16 3.04
N VAL A 27 11.11 -56.75 2.24
CA VAL A 27 10.43 -56.04 1.14
C VAL A 27 9.46 -55.00 1.70
N MET A 28 8.65 -55.35 2.70
CA MET A 28 7.73 -54.43 3.35
C MET A 28 8.46 -53.29 4.07
N ALA A 29 9.60 -53.56 4.71
CA ALA A 29 10.44 -52.53 5.33
C ALA A 29 11.02 -51.56 4.29
N LYS A 30 11.47 -52.05 3.13
CA LYS A 30 11.94 -51.18 2.03
C LYS A 30 10.81 -50.31 1.47
N ILE A 31 9.61 -50.87 1.31
CA ILE A 31 8.43 -50.13 0.85
C ILE A 31 8.03 -49.07 1.88
N ALA A 32 7.99 -49.43 3.17
CA ALA A 32 7.68 -48.51 4.26
C ALA A 32 8.69 -47.35 4.34
N LEU A 33 9.98 -47.64 4.19
CA LEU A 33 11.03 -46.61 4.14
C LEU A 33 10.87 -45.70 2.91
N GLY A 34 10.56 -46.26 1.74
CA GLY A 34 10.32 -45.48 0.52
C GLY A 34 9.11 -44.55 0.66
N LEU A 35 8.01 -45.05 1.23
CA LEU A 35 6.81 -44.24 1.50
C LEU A 35 7.10 -43.13 2.51
N GLY A 36 7.80 -43.44 3.60
CA GLY A 36 8.20 -42.45 4.60
C GLY A 36 9.05 -41.33 4.00
N LEU A 37 10.04 -41.68 3.18
CA LEU A 37 10.87 -40.69 2.49
C LEU A 37 10.04 -39.81 1.55
N SER A 38 9.14 -40.42 0.77
CA SER A 38 8.23 -39.70 -0.13
C SER A 38 7.34 -38.69 0.60
N THR A 39 6.77 -39.07 1.75
CA THR A 39 5.95 -38.17 2.57
C THR A 39 6.76 -36.99 3.10
N THR A 40 8.01 -37.21 3.53
CA THR A 40 8.87 -36.10 4.00
C THR A 40 9.22 -35.11 2.89
N VAL A 41 9.47 -35.59 1.67
CA VAL A 41 9.75 -34.73 0.50
C VAL A 41 8.53 -33.90 0.13
N LEU A 42 7.34 -34.52 0.11
CA LEU A 42 6.09 -33.80 -0.16
C LEU A 42 5.81 -32.73 0.91
N ALA A 43 6.00 -33.05 2.19
CA ALA A 43 5.81 -32.10 3.28
C ALA A 43 6.81 -30.92 3.22
N ALA A 44 8.07 -31.19 2.88
CA ALA A 44 9.06 -30.14 2.69
C ALA A 44 8.74 -29.24 1.49
N SER A 45 8.27 -29.83 0.38
CA SER A 45 7.85 -29.10 -0.82
C SER A 45 6.64 -28.19 -0.55
N THR A 46 5.63 -28.68 0.15
CA THR A 46 4.45 -27.86 0.51
C THR A 46 4.81 -26.75 1.50
N ALA A 47 5.69 -27.01 2.47
CA ALA A 47 6.21 -25.99 3.38
C ALA A 47 7.02 -24.93 2.62
N TYR A 48 7.90 -25.35 1.70
CA TYR A 48 8.66 -24.46 0.84
C TYR A 48 7.74 -23.59 -0.01
N LEU A 49 6.74 -24.18 -0.67
CA LEU A 49 5.76 -23.44 -1.45
C LEU A 49 4.88 -22.53 -0.59
N ALA A 50 4.64 -22.86 0.69
CA ALA A 50 3.87 -22.03 1.59
C ALA A 50 4.65 -20.82 2.12
N VAL A 51 5.96 -20.98 2.35
CA VAL A 51 6.86 -19.91 2.81
C VAL A 51 7.30 -19.01 1.65
N ASN A 52 7.63 -19.61 0.50
CA ASN A 52 8.06 -18.90 -0.70
C ASN A 52 6.90 -18.62 -1.66
N ARG A 53 5.67 -18.39 -1.17
CA ARG A 53 4.57 -17.96 -2.05
C ARG A 53 4.96 -16.62 -2.69
N PRO A 54 5.24 -16.56 -4.01
CA PRO A 54 5.37 -15.27 -4.65
C PRO A 54 3.99 -14.60 -4.55
N GLU A 55 3.98 -13.32 -4.18
CA GLU A 55 2.75 -12.56 -3.96
C GLU A 55 1.78 -12.74 -5.15
N PRO A 56 0.48 -12.96 -4.91
CA PRO A 56 -0.49 -13.17 -5.97
C PRO A 56 -0.45 -12.01 -6.97
N ARG A 57 0.10 -12.25 -8.16
CA ARG A 57 0.08 -11.28 -9.26
C ARG A 57 -1.32 -11.24 -9.85
N TYR A 58 -2.10 -10.26 -9.42
CA TYR A 58 -3.38 -9.94 -10.05
C TYR A 58 -3.11 -9.30 -11.42
N PHE A 59 -3.43 -10.03 -12.48
CA PHE A 59 -3.49 -9.46 -13.83
C PHE A 59 -4.85 -8.80 -13.99
N ALA A 60 -4.89 -7.48 -14.14
CA ALA A 60 -6.06 -6.79 -14.66
C ALA A 60 -5.97 -6.81 -16.20
N THR A 61 -6.94 -7.46 -16.85
CA THR A 61 -7.06 -7.45 -18.31
C THR A 61 -8.04 -6.33 -18.69
N THR A 62 -7.59 -5.33 -19.45
CA THR A 62 -8.50 -4.40 -20.13
C THR A 62 -9.22 -5.14 -21.27
N THR A 63 -10.44 -4.71 -21.59
CA THR A 63 -11.38 -5.31 -22.55
C THR A 63 -10.84 -5.54 -23.97
N ASP A 64 -9.68 -4.98 -24.33
CA ASP A 64 -9.03 -5.08 -25.65
C ASP A 64 -7.87 -6.09 -25.73
N GLY A 65 -7.62 -6.90 -24.69
CA GLY A 65 -6.65 -8.00 -24.76
C GLY A 65 -5.17 -7.58 -24.88
N GLN A 66 -4.84 -6.31 -24.64
CA GLN A 66 -3.46 -5.86 -24.54
C GLN A 66 -2.85 -6.23 -23.19
N LEU A 67 -1.78 -7.03 -23.24
CA LEU A 67 -0.94 -7.35 -22.08
C LEU A 67 -0.14 -6.10 -21.70
N LEU A 68 -0.60 -5.34 -20.71
CA LEU A 68 0.25 -4.33 -20.09
C LEU A 68 1.30 -5.05 -19.22
N PRO A 69 2.61 -4.82 -19.45
CA PRO A 69 3.65 -5.37 -18.59
C PRO A 69 3.50 -4.75 -17.19
N LEU A 70 3.21 -5.59 -16.19
CA LEU A 70 3.23 -5.18 -14.79
C LEU A 70 4.69 -4.94 -14.40
N VAL A 71 5.08 -3.67 -14.37
CA VAL A 71 6.38 -3.21 -13.88
C VAL A 71 6.51 -3.57 -12.38
N PRO A 72 7.65 -4.12 -11.93
CA PRO A 72 7.81 -4.66 -10.58
C PRO A 72 7.64 -3.64 -9.45
N LEU A 73 7.12 -4.16 -8.34
CA LEU A 73 6.57 -3.51 -7.16
C LEU A 73 7.66 -3.18 -6.13
N ASP A 74 8.71 -2.48 -6.56
CA ASP A 74 9.89 -2.18 -5.73
C ASP A 74 9.99 -0.68 -5.41
N LYS A 75 9.02 0.09 -5.88
CA LYS A 75 8.90 1.54 -5.70
C LYS A 75 7.44 1.88 -5.38
N PRO A 76 7.18 2.95 -4.61
CA PRO A 76 5.81 3.42 -4.41
C PRO A 76 5.11 3.50 -5.77
N HIS A 77 3.87 3.00 -5.84
CA HIS A 77 3.07 3.04 -7.06
C HIS A 77 2.96 4.46 -7.66
N GLN A 78 3.19 5.47 -6.82
CA GLN A 78 3.38 6.87 -7.18
C GLN A 78 4.86 7.24 -7.07
N SER A 79 5.41 7.80 -8.14
CA SER A 79 6.73 8.43 -8.13
C SER A 79 6.76 9.64 -7.19
N ALA A 80 7.95 9.96 -6.65
CA ALA A 80 8.17 11.17 -5.87
C ALA A 80 7.69 12.45 -6.60
N ALA A 81 7.80 12.48 -7.93
CA ALA A 81 7.32 13.57 -8.76
C ALA A 81 5.78 13.65 -8.78
N GLU A 82 5.08 12.52 -8.88
CA GLU A 82 3.61 12.49 -8.83
C GLU A 82 3.07 12.92 -7.47
N VAL A 83 3.69 12.48 -6.38
CA VAL A 83 3.33 12.92 -5.02
C VAL A 83 3.54 14.43 -4.88
N SER A 84 4.68 14.94 -5.36
CA SER A 84 4.98 16.38 -5.32
C SER A 84 3.99 17.20 -6.15
N ASN A 85 3.66 16.74 -7.36
CA ASN A 85 2.69 17.39 -8.24
C ASN A 85 1.27 17.38 -7.64
N PHE A 86 0.87 16.25 -7.06
CA PHE A 86 -0.39 16.12 -6.32
C PHE A 86 -0.43 17.10 -5.15
N ALA A 87 0.64 17.16 -4.34
CA ALA A 87 0.75 18.04 -3.20
C ALA A 87 0.61 19.51 -3.61
N VAL A 88 1.36 19.94 -4.63
CA VAL A 88 1.27 21.30 -5.18
C VAL A 88 -0.16 21.59 -5.62
N LYS A 89 -0.75 20.75 -6.47
CA LYS A 89 -2.11 20.94 -7.00
C LYS A 89 -3.12 21.04 -5.86
N ALA A 90 -3.12 20.08 -4.94
CA ALA A 90 -4.03 20.01 -3.81
C ALA A 90 -3.95 21.27 -2.94
N VAL A 91 -2.73 21.69 -2.57
CA VAL A 91 -2.52 22.86 -1.71
C VAL A 91 -2.90 24.15 -2.43
N THR A 92 -2.48 24.33 -3.70
CA THR A 92 -2.85 25.53 -4.46
C THR A 92 -4.35 25.66 -4.68
N SER A 93 -5.04 24.55 -4.98
CA SER A 93 -6.49 24.54 -5.15
C SER A 93 -7.22 24.78 -3.84
N SER A 94 -6.71 24.27 -2.71
CA SER A 94 -7.33 24.46 -1.39
C SER A 94 -7.19 25.88 -0.85
N LEU A 95 -6.14 26.60 -1.26
CA LEU A 95 -5.86 27.98 -0.86
C LEU A 95 -6.27 29.02 -1.91
N THR A 96 -6.90 28.59 -3.01
CA THR A 96 -7.42 29.51 -4.04
C THR A 96 -8.94 29.50 -3.97
N TYR A 97 -9.53 30.60 -3.50
CA TYR A 97 -10.97 30.72 -3.31
C TYR A 97 -11.42 32.18 -3.25
N ASP A 98 -12.70 32.40 -3.56
CA ASP A 98 -13.36 33.72 -3.56
C ASP A 98 -14.23 33.89 -2.30
N PHE A 99 -14.30 35.10 -1.73
CA PHE A 99 -15.19 35.40 -0.61
C PHE A 99 -16.66 35.07 -0.89
N ALA A 100 -17.11 35.16 -2.14
CA ALA A 100 -18.49 34.89 -2.56
C ALA A 100 -18.76 33.38 -2.72
N ASN A 101 -17.79 32.61 -3.18
CA ASN A 101 -17.96 31.21 -3.58
C ASN A 101 -17.14 30.20 -2.77
N TYR A 102 -16.50 30.63 -1.67
CA TYR A 102 -15.58 29.80 -0.88
C TYR A 102 -16.16 28.42 -0.50
N ARG A 103 -17.47 28.31 -0.26
CA ARG A 103 -18.12 27.03 0.07
C ARG A 103 -18.03 26.02 -1.07
N ALA A 104 -18.25 26.48 -2.30
CA ALA A 104 -18.13 25.65 -3.49
C ALA A 104 -16.66 25.29 -3.75
N ASP A 105 -15.75 26.25 -3.59
CA ASP A 105 -14.30 26.04 -3.72
C ASP A 105 -13.80 25.00 -2.72
N PHE A 106 -14.26 25.09 -1.46
CA PHE A 106 -13.92 24.15 -0.40
C PHE A 106 -14.48 22.75 -0.67
N ASN A 107 -15.72 22.65 -1.14
CA ASN A 107 -16.31 21.37 -1.56
C ASN A 107 -15.50 20.72 -2.69
N ASN A 108 -15.01 21.51 -3.65
CA ASN A 108 -14.15 21.01 -4.72
C ASN A 108 -12.79 20.55 -4.17
N ALA A 109 -12.24 21.24 -3.16
CA ALA A 109 -10.99 20.87 -2.51
C ALA A 109 -11.10 19.60 -1.65
N MET A 110 -12.30 19.25 -1.15
CA MET A 110 -12.51 18.06 -0.31
C MET A 110 -12.01 16.75 -0.93
N GLN A 111 -11.95 16.66 -2.26
CA GLN A 111 -11.44 15.46 -2.97
C GLN A 111 -9.96 15.17 -2.69
N TYR A 112 -9.19 16.18 -2.26
CA TYR A 112 -7.75 16.05 -2.00
C TYR A 112 -7.44 15.60 -0.57
N PHE A 113 -8.44 15.53 0.32
CA PHE A 113 -8.24 15.22 1.73
C PHE A 113 -8.85 13.88 2.12
N THR A 114 -8.20 13.21 3.08
CA THR A 114 -8.78 12.03 3.72
C THR A 114 -10.04 12.41 4.50
N LYS A 115 -11.07 11.56 4.44
CA LYS A 115 -12.34 11.78 5.14
C LYS A 115 -12.43 10.86 6.36
N PRO A 116 -12.89 11.36 7.52
CA PRO A 116 -13.13 12.76 7.87
C PRO A 116 -11.88 13.49 8.39
N ILE A 117 -10.81 12.76 8.72
CA ILE A 117 -9.71 13.26 9.56
C ILE A 117 -8.93 14.40 8.89
N GLY A 118 -8.43 14.20 7.67
CA GLY A 118 -7.61 15.19 6.97
C GLY A 118 -8.38 16.45 6.60
N TRP A 119 -9.66 16.31 6.23
CA TRP A 119 -10.53 17.45 5.95
C TRP A 119 -10.72 18.33 7.20
N ASN A 120 -11.04 17.72 8.34
CA ASN A 120 -11.23 18.46 9.59
C ASN A 120 -9.94 19.16 10.02
N GLN A 121 -8.78 18.53 9.86
CA GLN A 121 -7.47 19.16 10.13
C GLN A 121 -7.24 20.41 9.27
N PHE A 122 -7.59 20.36 7.98
CA PHE A 122 -7.50 21.52 7.10
C PHE A 122 -8.44 22.65 7.54
N VAL A 123 -9.71 22.34 7.80
CA VAL A 123 -10.71 23.33 8.26
C VAL A 123 -10.24 24.00 9.56
N ASP A 124 -9.76 23.22 10.52
CA ASP A 124 -9.22 23.71 11.79
C ASP A 124 -8.03 24.66 11.57
N ALA A 125 -7.12 24.33 10.64
CA ALA A 125 -5.97 25.17 10.32
C ALA A 125 -6.39 26.50 9.67
N VAL A 126 -7.35 26.48 8.76
CA VAL A 126 -7.91 27.68 8.11
C VAL A 126 -8.66 28.56 9.11
N GLN A 127 -9.38 27.97 10.06
CA GLN A 127 -10.04 28.73 11.12
C GLN A 127 -9.04 29.35 12.10
N LYS A 128 -8.05 28.58 12.57
CA LYS A 128 -7.03 29.06 13.53
C LYS A 128 -6.14 30.16 12.96
N SER A 129 -5.89 30.14 11.65
CA SER A 129 -5.09 31.16 10.97
C SER A 129 -5.85 32.47 10.70
N GLN A 130 -7.16 32.52 10.99
CA GLN A 130 -8.05 33.65 10.71
C GLN A 130 -8.08 34.08 9.22
N MET A 131 -7.51 33.27 8.31
CA MET A 131 -7.48 33.57 6.87
C MET A 131 -8.89 33.69 6.30
N LEU A 132 -9.76 32.73 6.68
CA LEU A 132 -11.14 32.70 6.20
C LEU A 132 -11.99 33.85 6.78
N GLU A 133 -11.70 34.30 8.00
CA GLU A 133 -12.35 35.47 8.59
C GLU A 133 -11.91 36.75 7.88
N LEU A 134 -10.61 36.90 7.62
CA LEU A 134 -10.05 38.02 6.87
C LEU A 134 -10.68 38.14 5.47
N VAL A 135 -10.77 37.00 4.76
CA VAL A 135 -11.36 36.91 3.41
C VAL A 135 -12.84 37.31 3.42
N GLN A 136 -13.62 36.84 4.39
CA GLN A 136 -15.04 37.18 4.49
C GLN A 136 -15.27 38.65 4.88
N THR A 137 -14.58 39.14 5.90
CA THR A 137 -14.78 40.51 6.41
C THR A 137 -14.31 41.57 5.42
N ARG A 138 -13.19 41.33 4.73
CA ARG A 138 -12.63 42.29 3.77
C ARG A 138 -13.03 42.02 2.31
N ARG A 139 -13.84 41.00 2.05
CA ARG A 139 -14.27 40.58 0.70
C ARG A 139 -13.09 40.42 -0.25
N LEU A 140 -12.13 39.59 0.15
CA LEU A 140 -10.90 39.33 -0.57
C LEU A 140 -10.99 38.05 -1.40
N ASN A 141 -10.31 38.04 -2.53
CA ASN A 141 -10.06 36.83 -3.29
C ASN A 141 -8.66 36.34 -2.98
N THR A 142 -8.54 35.04 -2.75
CA THR A 142 -7.27 34.41 -2.39
C THR A 142 -6.75 33.62 -3.58
N THR A 143 -5.48 33.82 -3.92
CA THR A 143 -4.77 33.05 -4.94
C THR A 143 -3.47 32.52 -4.35
N ALA A 144 -3.20 31.24 -4.54
CA ALA A 144 -1.99 30.61 -4.04
C ALA A 144 -1.07 30.20 -5.19
N VAL A 145 0.17 30.66 -5.15
CA VAL A 145 1.22 30.25 -6.08
C VAL A 145 2.27 29.47 -5.29
N ALA A 146 2.37 28.18 -5.58
CA ALA A 146 3.35 27.30 -4.96
C ALA A 146 4.66 27.27 -5.75
N ASN A 147 5.77 27.18 -5.01
CA ASN A 147 7.08 26.88 -5.56
C ASN A 147 7.27 25.35 -5.57
N ASN A 148 8.51 24.90 -5.80
CA ASN A 148 8.84 23.46 -5.79
C ASN A 148 8.51 22.81 -4.44
N ALA A 149 7.73 21.73 -4.49
CA ALA A 149 7.50 20.86 -3.35
C ALA A 149 8.68 19.92 -3.13
N VAL A 150 8.99 19.65 -1.86
CA VAL A 150 10.07 18.75 -1.44
C VAL A 150 9.51 17.70 -0.50
N ILE A 151 9.74 16.43 -0.80
CA ILE A 151 9.44 15.32 0.12
C ILE A 151 10.53 15.30 1.20
N VAL A 152 10.14 15.59 2.44
CA VAL A 152 11.04 15.62 3.60
C VAL A 152 11.22 14.22 4.16
N ARG A 153 10.17 13.41 4.14
CA ARG A 153 10.16 12.05 4.66
C ARG A 153 9.13 11.21 3.92
N GLU A 154 9.42 9.93 3.76
CA GLU A 154 8.47 8.93 3.29
C GLU A 154 8.64 7.63 4.08
N GLY A 155 7.56 6.84 4.19
CA GLY A 155 7.60 5.55 4.86
C GLY A 155 6.23 5.07 5.32
N ILE A 156 6.21 3.96 6.07
CA ILE A 156 4.98 3.42 6.66
C ILE A 156 4.70 4.16 7.97
N ASN A 157 3.48 4.68 8.14
CA ASN A 157 3.03 5.31 9.37
C ASN A 157 2.63 4.27 10.43
N ASP A 158 2.31 4.73 11.65
CA ASP A 158 1.91 3.87 12.77
C ASP A 158 0.67 3.01 12.48
N ARG A 159 -0.12 3.36 11.45
CA ARG A 159 -1.33 2.65 11.02
C ARG A 159 -1.06 1.61 9.92
N GLY A 160 0.20 1.42 9.52
CA GLY A 160 0.57 0.50 8.44
C GLY A 160 0.29 1.04 7.03
N VAL A 161 0.03 2.34 6.89
CA VAL A 161 -0.24 2.99 5.60
C VAL A 161 1.00 3.76 5.15
N TYR A 162 1.31 3.70 3.86
CA TYR A 162 2.41 4.48 3.29
C TYR A 162 2.06 5.98 3.30
N GLU A 163 2.96 6.79 3.86
CA GLU A 163 2.83 8.23 4.06
C GLU A 163 4.03 8.98 3.46
N TRP A 164 3.77 10.15 2.89
CA TRP A 164 4.76 11.14 2.50
C TRP A 164 4.54 12.44 3.26
N ILE A 165 5.61 13.02 3.77
CA ILE A 165 5.62 14.36 4.35
C ILE A 165 6.25 15.30 3.34
N VAL A 166 5.46 16.25 2.86
CA VAL A 166 5.85 17.18 1.80
C VAL A 166 5.81 18.60 2.32
N GLN A 167 6.88 19.34 2.05
CA GLN A 167 6.97 20.78 2.32
C GLN A 167 6.84 21.56 1.02
N ILE A 168 6.01 22.60 1.07
CA ILE A 168 5.67 23.43 -0.07
C ILE A 168 5.78 24.89 0.34
N PRO A 169 6.87 25.58 -0.02
CA PRO A 169 6.91 27.03 0.06
C PRO A 169 5.94 27.62 -0.96
N LEU A 170 5.05 28.50 -0.52
CA LEU A 170 4.09 29.14 -1.40
C LEU A 170 3.79 30.56 -0.97
N ARG A 171 3.32 31.37 -1.92
CA ARG A 171 2.84 32.73 -1.69
C ARG A 171 1.33 32.77 -1.86
N VAL A 172 0.63 33.19 -0.81
CA VAL A 172 -0.80 33.48 -0.85
C VAL A 172 -0.97 34.97 -1.09
N THR A 173 -1.72 35.33 -2.13
CA THR A 173 -2.08 36.72 -2.45
C THR A 173 -3.54 36.94 -2.16
N TYR A 174 -3.83 37.95 -1.35
CA TYR A 174 -5.15 38.46 -1.05
C TYR A 174 -5.40 39.71 -1.87
N GLN A 175 -6.46 39.70 -2.68
CA GLN A 175 -6.78 40.77 -3.60
C GLN A 175 -8.21 41.25 -3.41
N SER A 176 -8.39 42.56 -3.31
CA SER A 176 -9.68 43.25 -3.43
C SER A 176 -9.68 44.18 -4.65
N ALA A 177 -10.73 44.97 -4.83
CA ALA A 177 -10.77 46.03 -5.82
C ALA A 177 -9.73 47.14 -5.59
N SER A 178 -9.24 47.32 -4.35
CA SER A 178 -8.43 48.48 -3.95
C SER A 178 -7.07 48.13 -3.34
N GLU A 179 -6.86 46.88 -2.93
CA GLU A 179 -5.66 46.44 -2.21
C GLU A 179 -5.23 45.05 -2.67
N VAL A 180 -3.91 44.88 -2.85
CA VAL A 180 -3.27 43.59 -3.14
C VAL A 180 -2.16 43.38 -2.13
N THR A 181 -2.30 42.36 -1.29
CA THR A 181 -1.34 42.02 -0.24
C THR A 181 -0.98 40.55 -0.35
N GLY A 182 0.32 40.22 -0.25
CA GLY A 182 0.79 38.83 -0.37
C GLY A 182 1.64 38.40 0.81
N GLN A 183 1.44 37.17 1.26
CA GLN A 183 2.13 36.56 2.39
C GLN A 183 2.75 35.24 1.97
N ASN A 184 3.98 34.99 2.44
CA ASN A 184 4.69 33.75 2.19
C ASN A 184 4.40 32.75 3.32
N PHE A 185 4.17 31.50 2.93
CA PHE A 185 3.92 30.38 3.84
C PHE A 185 4.82 29.20 3.49
N MET A 186 5.20 28.44 4.50
CA MET A 186 5.72 27.09 4.35
C MET A 186 4.63 26.12 4.77
N ILE A 187 4.03 25.44 3.79
CA ILE A 187 3.00 24.43 4.06
C ILE A 187 3.67 23.08 4.22
N THR A 188 3.37 22.38 5.31
CA THR A 188 3.73 20.97 5.49
C THR A 188 2.46 20.13 5.41
N VAL A 189 2.42 19.21 4.45
CA VAL A 189 1.31 18.26 4.30
C VAL A 189 1.80 16.84 4.51
N ASN A 190 0.98 16.05 5.21
CA ASN A 190 1.12 14.61 5.21
C ASN A 190 0.14 14.04 4.20
N ILE A 191 0.63 13.18 3.32
CA ILE A 191 -0.13 12.53 2.26
C ILE A 191 -0.11 11.05 2.54
N GLU A 192 -1.27 10.42 2.58
CA GLU A 192 -1.41 8.99 2.78
C GLU A 192 -1.88 8.33 1.50
N ARG A 193 -1.35 7.13 1.25
CA ARG A 193 -1.85 6.27 0.18
C ARG A 193 -3.27 5.82 0.51
N LEU A 194 -4.16 5.93 -0.48
CA LEU A 194 -5.52 5.44 -0.42
C LEU A 194 -5.80 4.46 -1.55
N GLN A 195 -6.90 3.72 -1.43
CA GLN A 195 -7.40 2.89 -2.52
C GLN A 195 -8.05 3.75 -3.60
N THR A 196 -7.98 3.32 -4.87
CA THR A 196 -8.51 4.06 -6.02
C THR A 196 -10.02 4.27 -5.99
N TYR A 197 -10.76 3.42 -5.25
CA TYR A 197 -12.20 3.60 -5.05
C TYR A 197 -12.54 4.70 -4.03
N GLU A 198 -11.60 5.11 -3.17
CA GLU A 198 -11.78 6.17 -2.18
C GLU A 198 -11.34 7.53 -2.71
N SER A 199 -10.24 7.54 -3.48
CA SER A 199 -9.70 8.75 -4.11
C SER A 199 -9.26 8.43 -5.54
N PRO A 200 -9.65 9.25 -6.54
CA PRO A 200 -9.20 9.07 -7.92
C PRO A 200 -7.67 9.21 -8.08
N TYR A 201 -7.00 9.84 -7.11
CA TYR A 201 -5.55 10.02 -7.10
C TYR A 201 -4.80 8.87 -6.40
N ALA A 202 -5.52 7.90 -5.81
CA ALA A 202 -4.96 6.85 -4.94
C ALA A 202 -4.11 7.38 -3.77
N MET A 203 -4.29 8.66 -3.41
CA MET A 203 -3.65 9.33 -2.29
C MET A 203 -4.51 10.52 -1.87
N ALA A 204 -4.34 10.95 -0.61
CA ALA A 204 -4.99 12.15 -0.09
C ALA A 204 -4.23 12.73 1.11
N ILE A 205 -4.45 14.01 1.38
CA ILE A 205 -3.85 14.72 2.52
C ILE A 205 -4.53 14.26 3.82
N SER A 206 -3.73 13.73 4.75
CA SER A 206 -4.16 13.35 6.10
C SER A 206 -3.93 14.45 7.13
N ARG A 207 -2.96 15.33 6.88
CA ARG A 207 -2.65 16.45 7.76
C ARG A 207 -2.19 17.67 6.98
N PHE A 208 -2.66 18.84 7.39
CA PHE A 208 -2.30 20.12 6.79
C PHE A 208 -1.80 21.08 7.87
N ILE A 209 -0.59 21.61 7.69
CA ILE A 209 0.02 22.57 8.63
C ILE A 209 0.54 23.75 7.83
N ALA A 210 0.13 24.96 8.21
CA ALA A 210 0.63 26.21 7.65
C ALA A 210 1.53 26.91 8.68
N ALA A 211 2.77 27.20 8.29
CA ALA A 211 3.68 28.04 9.06
C ALA A 211 4.01 29.32 8.25
N PRO A 212 4.16 30.48 8.90
CA PRO A 212 4.70 31.67 8.24
C PRO A 212 6.05 31.34 7.59
N GLY A 213 6.21 31.66 6.31
CA GLY A 213 7.50 31.51 5.63
C GLY A 213 8.46 32.57 6.15
N GLY A 214 9.61 32.15 6.68
CA GLY A 214 10.70 33.06 7.02
C GLY A 214 11.13 33.86 5.79
N ALA A 215 11.35 35.17 5.98
CA ALA A 215 11.83 36.09 4.96
C ALA A 215 13.26 35.77 4.52
#